data_AF-A0A2G2XPL3-F1
#
_entry.id   AF-A0A2G2XPL3-F1
#
_cell.length_a   1.000
_cell.length_b   1.000
_cell.length_c   1.000
_cell.angle_alpha   90.00
_cell.angle_beta   90.00
_cell.angle_gamma   90.00
#
_symmetry.space_group_name_H-M   'P 1'
#
loop_
_entity.id
_entity.type
_entity.pdbx_description
1 polymer ?
#
loop_
_entity_poly.entity_id
_entity_poly.type
_entity_poly.pdbx_seq_one_letter_code
_entity_poly.pdbx_strand_id
1 'polypeptide(L)'
;MIQMSTLIEEDVEFVKSYYKMSDEEIDTDKISSWLLRIELNHEMMVDKKLSMADIAENINLEFDDNLTCIFNDDNVEKLILRIRIMNDEAPKGELDESGED
;
A
#
# COMPACT_ATOMS: atom_id res chain seq x y z
N MET A 1 -10.20 2.89 13.35
CA MET A 1 -9.68 4.27 13.17
C MET A 1 -8.22 4.34 12.68
N ILE A 2 -7.63 3.25 12.17
CA ILE A 2 -6.23 3.25 11.68
C ILE A 2 -6.14 3.35 10.13
N GLN A 3 -7.22 3.14 9.38
CA GLN A 3 -7.13 2.80 7.95
C GLN A 3 -6.63 3.89 6.99
N MET A 4 -6.69 5.19 7.33
CA MET A 4 -6.13 6.26 6.49
C MET A 4 -4.82 6.86 7.02
N SER A 5 -4.29 6.31 8.11
CA SER A 5 -3.07 6.81 8.76
C SER A 5 -2.01 5.74 8.82
N THR A 6 -0.75 6.14 8.71
CA THR A 6 0.40 5.23 8.81
C THR A 6 1.16 5.52 10.09
N LEU A 7 1.69 4.47 10.74
CA LEU A 7 2.57 4.60 11.91
C LEU A 7 4.00 5.01 11.50
N ILE A 8 4.30 4.95 10.21
CA ILE A 8 5.59 5.33 9.64
C ILE A 8 5.54 6.83 9.33
N GLU A 9 6.23 7.64 10.13
CA GLU A 9 6.17 9.10 10.09
C GLU A 9 6.55 9.67 8.71
N GLU A 10 7.60 9.14 8.08
CA GLU A 10 8.07 9.60 6.76
C GLU A 10 7.04 9.38 5.64
N ASP A 11 6.11 8.43 5.83
CA ASP A 11 5.10 8.11 4.83
C ASP A 11 3.79 8.89 5.02
N VAL A 12 3.62 9.60 6.15
CA VAL A 12 2.34 10.23 6.54
C VAL A 12 1.85 11.22 5.48
N GLU A 13 2.73 12.08 4.99
CA GLU A 13 2.35 13.18 4.11
C GLU A 13 1.88 12.69 2.73
N PHE A 14 2.64 11.78 2.10
CA PHE A 14 2.30 11.29 0.77
C PHE A 14 1.08 10.38 0.80
N VAL A 15 0.92 9.53 1.82
CA VAL A 15 -0.26 8.68 1.96
C VAL A 15 -1.52 9.50 2.20
N LYS A 16 -1.43 10.54 3.03
CA LYS A 16 -2.55 11.46 3.22
C LYS A 16 -2.92 12.20 1.95
N SER A 17 -1.94 12.55 1.12
CA SER A 17 -2.16 13.23 -0.15
C SER A 17 -2.83 12.30 -1.16
N TYR A 18 -2.38 11.04 -1.25
CA TYR A 18 -2.96 10.01 -2.11
C TYR A 18 -4.47 9.84 -1.86
N TYR A 19 -4.88 9.57 -0.62
CA TYR A 19 -6.30 9.37 -0.30
C TYR A 19 -7.17 10.63 -0.37
N LYS A 20 -6.57 11.82 -0.38
CA LYS A 20 -7.30 13.08 -0.58
C LYS A 20 -7.57 13.38 -2.05
N MET A 21 -6.75 12.85 -2.94
CA MET A 21 -6.81 13.11 -4.37
C MET A 21 -7.52 11.99 -5.15
N SER A 22 -7.67 10.80 -4.58
CA SER A 22 -8.44 9.72 -5.21
C SER A 22 -9.94 9.98 -5.09
N ASP A 23 -10.64 10.01 -6.23
CA ASP A 23 -12.11 9.99 -6.29
C ASP A 23 -12.69 8.57 -6.08
N GLU A 24 -11.84 7.56 -5.91
CA GLU A 24 -12.23 6.16 -5.72
C GLU A 24 -12.67 5.89 -4.27
N GLU A 25 -13.88 5.34 -4.10
CA GLU A 25 -14.34 4.80 -2.83
C GLU A 25 -13.61 3.48 -2.55
N ILE A 26 -12.46 3.58 -1.90
CA ILE A 26 -11.72 2.39 -1.44
C ILE A 26 -12.40 1.87 -0.17
N ASP A 27 -12.95 0.67 -0.25
CA ASP A 27 -13.47 -0.04 0.92
C ASP A 27 -12.31 -0.44 1.83
N THR A 28 -12.08 0.38 2.86
CA THR A 28 -10.97 0.20 3.78
C THR A 28 -11.04 -1.11 4.55
N ASP A 29 -12.22 -1.71 4.70
CA ASP A 29 -12.41 -2.95 5.46
C ASP A 29 -11.92 -4.18 4.71
N LYS A 30 -11.74 -4.06 3.39
CA LYS A 30 -11.10 -5.07 2.55
C LYS A 30 -9.58 -4.95 2.56
N ILE A 31 -9.02 -3.82 2.97
CA ILE A 31 -7.57 -3.62 2.96
C ILE A 31 -6.94 -4.33 4.16
N SER A 32 -5.99 -5.20 3.90
CA SER A 32 -5.20 -5.88 4.92
C SER A 32 -4.42 -4.91 5.80
N SER A 33 -4.35 -5.24 7.10
CA SER A 33 -3.51 -4.50 8.06
C SER A 33 -2.01 -4.68 7.79
N TRP A 34 -1.62 -5.74 7.07
CA TRP A 34 -0.25 -5.99 6.68
C TRP A 34 0.20 -5.04 5.58
N LEU A 35 1.35 -4.39 5.83
CA LEU A 35 1.98 -3.48 4.89
C LEU A 35 3.33 -4.05 4.49
N LEU A 36 3.53 -4.26 3.19
CA LEU A 36 4.86 -4.43 2.61
C LEU A 36 5.35 -3.06 2.14
N ARG A 37 6.47 -2.59 2.71
CA ARG A 37 7.12 -1.33 2.34
C ARG A 37 8.48 -1.64 1.73
N ILE A 38 8.67 -1.25 0.48
CA ILE A 38 9.90 -1.47 -0.29
C ILE A 38 10.54 -0.12 -0.56
N GLU A 39 11.82 0.02 -0.23
CA GLU A 39 12.64 1.17 -0.61
C GLU A 39 13.49 0.77 -1.82
N LEU A 40 13.29 1.48 -2.93
CA LEU A 40 13.94 1.22 -4.20
C LEU A 40 15.21 2.06 -4.32
N ASN A 41 16.24 1.46 -4.91
CA ASN A 41 17.51 2.15 -5.13
C ASN A 41 17.42 3.08 -6.36
N HIS A 42 17.64 4.37 -6.14
CA HIS A 42 17.53 5.41 -7.17
C HIS A 42 18.50 5.21 -8.34
N GLU A 43 19.75 4.81 -8.08
CA GLU A 43 20.74 4.58 -9.15
C GLU A 43 20.30 3.46 -10.09
N MET A 44 19.76 2.37 -9.53
CA MET A 44 19.24 1.24 -10.30
C MET A 44 18.00 1.59 -11.12
N MET A 45 17.13 2.45 -10.60
CA MET A 45 15.95 2.94 -11.33
C MET A 45 16.37 3.73 -12.57
N VAL A 46 17.35 4.63 -12.42
CA VAL A 46 17.89 5.43 -13.53
C VAL A 46 18.62 4.55 -14.55
N ASP A 47 19.48 3.63 -14.11
CA ASP A 47 20.23 2.73 -14.98
C ASP A 47 19.30 1.85 -15.84
N LYS A 48 18.25 1.32 -15.21
CA LYS A 48 17.24 0.47 -15.88
C LYS A 48 16.15 1.26 -16.60
N LYS A 49 16.14 2.59 -16.50
CA LYS A 49 15.11 3.48 -17.05
C LYS A 49 13.70 3.11 -16.59
N LEU A 50 13.54 2.88 -15.30
CA LEU A 50 12.27 2.57 -14.65
C LEU A 50 11.77 3.80 -13.89
N SER A 51 10.45 4.04 -13.93
CA SER A 51 9.76 4.95 -13.01
C SER A 51 8.99 4.19 -11.93
N MET A 52 8.67 4.85 -10.82
CA MET A 52 7.79 4.26 -9.78
C MET A 52 6.44 3.85 -10.35
N ALA A 53 5.92 4.61 -11.33
CA ALA A 53 4.67 4.30 -12.02
C ALA A 53 4.78 3.01 -12.84
N ASP A 54 5.86 2.80 -13.59
CA ASP A 54 6.06 1.57 -14.37
C ASP A 54 6.07 0.33 -13.47
N ILE A 55 6.72 0.43 -12.29
CA ILE A 55 6.78 -0.68 -11.33
C ILE A 55 5.40 -0.96 -10.75
N ALA A 56 4.69 0.08 -10.32
CA ALA A 56 3.37 -0.05 -9.74
C ALA A 56 2.36 -0.63 -10.74
N GLU A 57 2.38 -0.17 -11.99
CA GLU A 57 1.53 -0.69 -13.06
C GLU A 57 1.80 -2.17 -13.34
N ASN A 58 3.07 -2.58 -13.45
CA ASN A 58 3.39 -4.00 -13.67
C ASN A 58 2.96 -4.91 -12.51
N ILE A 59 3.05 -4.43 -11.27
CA ILE A 59 2.56 -5.19 -10.10
C ILE A 59 1.03 -5.29 -10.14
N ASN A 60 0.33 -4.19 -10.40
CA ASN A 60 -1.13 -4.21 -10.49
C ASN A 60 -1.63 -5.08 -11.66
N LEU A 61 -0.90 -5.13 -12.78
CA LEU A 61 -1.24 -6.00 -13.92
C LEU A 61 -1.06 -7.50 -13.61
N GLU A 62 -0.12 -7.87 -12.73
CA GLU A 62 0.14 -9.27 -12.37
C GLU A 62 -0.82 -9.77 -11.29
N PHE A 63 -1.27 -8.89 -10.40
CA PHE A 63 -2.06 -9.23 -9.21
C PHE A 63 -3.51 -8.71 -9.24
N ASP A 64 -3.93 -8.05 -10.33
CA ASP A 64 -5.27 -7.50 -10.55
C ASP A 64 -5.79 -6.72 -9.31
N ASP A 65 -7.02 -6.99 -8.90
CA ASP A 65 -7.71 -6.34 -7.78
C ASP A 65 -7.30 -6.90 -6.40
N ASN A 66 -6.35 -7.85 -6.34
CA ASN A 66 -5.96 -8.48 -5.07
C ASN A 66 -4.97 -7.64 -4.24
N LEU A 67 -4.41 -6.56 -4.79
CA LEU A 67 -3.46 -5.70 -4.09
C LEU A 67 -3.85 -4.22 -4.26
N THR A 68 -3.51 -3.42 -3.26
CA THR A 68 -3.44 -1.96 -3.40
C THR A 68 -1.99 -1.54 -3.36
N CYS A 69 -1.60 -0.69 -4.32
CA CYS A 69 -0.23 -0.26 -4.53
C CYS A 69 -0.16 1.27 -4.52
N ILE A 70 0.62 1.83 -3.59
CA ILE A 70 0.82 3.28 -3.41
C ILE A 70 2.31 3.57 -3.46
N PHE A 71 2.70 4.60 -4.20
CA PHE A 71 4.09 5.04 -4.30
C PHE A 71 4.19 6.55 -4.14
N ASN A 72 5.40 7.02 -3.83
CA ASN A 72 5.74 8.43 -3.87
C ASN A 72 6.38 8.82 -5.22
N ASP A 73 6.47 10.13 -5.46
CA ASP A 73 6.98 10.70 -6.72
C ASP A 73 8.47 10.39 -6.91
N ASP A 74 8.91 10.19 -8.16
CA ASP A 74 10.30 9.88 -8.50
C ASP A 74 11.32 10.98 -8.07
N ASN A 75 10.86 12.19 -7.75
CA ASN A 75 11.71 13.32 -7.37
C ASN A 75 12.11 13.36 -5.88
N VAL A 76 11.63 12.42 -5.07
CA VAL A 76 11.93 12.38 -3.63
C VAL A 76 13.19 11.55 -3.33
N GLU A 77 13.85 11.83 -2.21
CA GLU A 77 15.13 11.19 -1.85
C GLU A 77 15.02 9.66 -1.70
N LYS A 78 13.92 9.17 -1.11
CA LYS A 78 13.67 7.74 -0.93
C LYS A 78 12.50 7.30 -1.77
N LEU A 79 12.74 6.42 -2.74
CA LEU A 79 11.69 5.85 -3.57
C LEU A 79 10.97 4.74 -2.79
N ILE A 80 9.75 5.00 -2.35
CA ILE A 80 8.98 4.12 -1.46
C ILE A 80 7.76 3.57 -2.20
N LEU A 81 7.67 2.25 -2.24
CA LEU A 81 6.52 1.50 -2.72
C LEU A 81 5.83 0.81 -1.53
N ARG A 82 4.52 0.99 -1.42
CA ARG A 82 3.67 0.43 -0.37
C ARG A 82 2.63 -0.48 -0.99
N ILE A 83 2.66 -1.74 -0.61
CA ILE A 83 1.73 -2.76 -1.09
C ILE A 83 0.94 -3.30 0.10
N ARG A 84 -0.38 -3.40 -0.06
CA ARG A 84 -1.25 -4.14 0.87
C ARG A 84 -2.14 -5.10 0.09
N ILE A 85 -2.51 -6.19 0.73
CA ILE A 85 -3.44 -7.18 0.17
C ILE A 85 -4.87 -6.67 0.31
N MET A 86 -5.67 -6.87 -0.73
CA MET A 86 -7.11 -6.72 -0.72
C MET A 86 -7.74 -8.08 -0.41
N ASN A 87 -8.51 -8.16 0.66
CA ASN A 87 -9.22 -9.37 1.05
C ASN A 87 -10.62 -9.35 0.40
N ASP A 88 -10.95 -10.40 -0.34
CA ASP A 88 -12.29 -10.56 -0.95
C ASP A 88 -13.39 -10.81 0.10
N GLU A 89 -13.02 -11.35 1.27
CA GLU A 89 -13.87 -11.45 2.45
C GLU A 89 -13.27 -10.60 3.58
N ALA A 90 -14.08 -9.71 4.18
CA ALA A 90 -13.69 -9.01 5.39
C ALA A 90 -13.16 -10.03 6.41
N PRO A 91 -12.02 -9.77 7.09
CA PRO A 91 -11.49 -10.70 8.07
C PRO A 91 -12.57 -10.95 9.12
N LYS A 92 -13.18 -12.13 9.08
CA LYS A 92 -13.99 -12.62 10.20
C LYS A 92 -13.02 -12.68 11.35
N GLY A 93 -13.13 -11.71 12.26
CA GLY A 93 -12.34 -11.70 13.48
C GLY A 93 -12.44 -13.08 14.10
N GLU A 94 -11.30 -13.72 14.29
CA GLU A 94 -11.17 -14.81 15.23
C GLU A 94 -11.50 -14.20 16.60
N LEU A 95 -12.79 -14.21 16.94
CA LEU A 95 -13.23 -14.21 18.32
C LEU A 95 -12.70 -15.53 18.87
N ASP A 96 -11.51 -15.44 19.46
CA ASP A 96 -10.98 -16.43 20.36
C ASP A 96 -12.00 -16.53 21.51
N GLU A 97 -13.00 -17.39 21.33
CA GLU A 97 -13.89 -17.81 22.41
C GLU A 97 -13.01 -18.54 23.42
N SER A 98 -12.56 -17.76 24.40
CA SER A 98 -12.11 -18.22 25.69
C SER A 98 -13.02 -19.37 26.14
N GLY A 99 -12.48 -20.58 26.12
CA GLY A 99 -13.13 -21.76 26.64
C GLY A 99 -13.41 -21.56 28.13
N GLU A 100 -14.69 -21.37 28.46
CA GLU A 100 -15.23 -21.71 29.77
C GLU A 100 -15.68 -23.18 29.71
N ASP A 101 -14.86 -24.06 30.27
CA ASP A 101 -15.25 -25.09 31.26
C ASP A 101 -14.01 -25.87 31.75
#